data_AF-A0A101FPF5-F1
#
_entry.id   AF-A0A101FPF5-F1
#
_cell.length_a   1.000
_cell.length_b   1.000
_cell.length_c   1.000
_cell.angle_alpha   90.00
_cell.angle_beta   90.00
_cell.angle_gamma   90.00
#
_symmetry.space_group_name_H-M   'P 1'
#
loop_
_entity.id
_entity.type
_entity.pdbx_description
1 polymer ?
#
loop_
_entity_poly.entity_id
_entity_poly.type
_entity_poly.pdbx_seq_one_letter_code
_entity_poly.pdbx_strand_id
1 'polypeptide(L)'
;MTHKRKLRGIAILITLAFLLSLLPAGMASAASGYEALQVPNVDDDSVDALGTVFAEIRAGALEVGDSVIFRLPADFEFKNGDEKTDPVMNNTDWENNENGTSGNRIVIPAKYGDEDNGLYLAGAVLEYDMLDDNELKVTIDSVTDATYLSSHNCYFYLYLPQIYIDEDFEGDIELVASAPSGSGFPTGKVVVGRVGGGVLDITVIDAPTFSDDTDKATDPVTIRIEEDIKGALGEDDESLKFVLPSGFEWQNPTEDDFKLIWGDWDGGAAGEQPPVISCNKDSVGKAVYDLVIYADEDELIIAVNKDGESVKAACFELTLGINVEDETKAKVGDVVAKIRGASDTKQAEVIVGTYGEYDVTIEVDGEPTTVFAGMLEQEIPDIVIKEAVEGSLTNGRTIILTLPSNAKWGAVDDGASDAKVDLDFVGFVGDDGRAIKYKVVGESNDAAELTLEDLEVVLEPGVTGDLVIEVSGTQGLDAELKVAEIVAPVTATASEKTSVKVGLQGQVAGDITITESLAGAIKEDKDLIIDLPDGVKFTSVPEVEVIEGDLDIDESGVKRQNDDNQLLIPIDGDSTEPSTIKISGIEYTVDRTVAEGDITVKIKG
;
A
#
# COMPACT_ATOMS: atom_id res chain seq x y z
N MET A 1 9.43 26.21 27.64
CA MET A 1 8.51 25.31 26.89
C MET A 1 7.66 26.02 25.81
N THR A 2 7.93 27.28 25.44
CA THR A 2 7.01 28.10 24.65
C THR A 2 7.45 28.41 23.20
N HIS A 3 8.69 28.09 22.81
CA HIS A 3 9.18 28.33 21.43
C HIS A 3 8.98 27.13 20.49
N LYS A 4 9.19 25.89 20.99
CA LYS A 4 8.97 24.65 20.21
C LYS A 4 7.50 24.41 19.84
N ARG A 5 6.54 24.91 20.63
CA ARG A 5 5.10 24.79 20.33
C ARG A 5 4.63 25.75 19.21
N LYS A 6 5.25 26.93 19.06
CA LYS A 6 4.93 27.86 17.97
C LYS A 6 5.47 27.40 16.61
N LEU A 7 6.66 26.80 16.57
CA LEU A 7 7.22 26.21 15.35
C LEU A 7 6.45 24.96 14.87
N ARG A 8 5.98 24.11 15.80
CA ARG A 8 5.08 22.98 15.47
C ARG A 8 3.72 23.43 14.96
N GLY A 9 3.15 24.51 15.52
CA GLY A 9 1.88 25.07 15.04
C GLY A 9 1.98 25.65 13.62
N ILE A 10 3.10 26.31 13.29
CA ILE A 10 3.34 26.85 11.94
C ILE A 10 3.66 25.73 10.94
N ALA A 11 4.46 24.73 11.33
CA ALA A 11 4.75 23.58 10.49
C ALA A 11 3.46 22.81 10.15
N ILE A 12 2.58 22.58 11.15
CA ILE A 12 1.27 21.95 10.94
C ILE A 12 0.37 22.81 10.06
N LEU A 13 0.38 24.13 10.20
CA LEU A 13 -0.43 25.02 9.34
C LEU A 13 0.07 25.05 7.89
N ILE A 14 1.38 24.97 7.67
CA ILE A 14 1.98 24.88 6.33
C ILE A 14 1.74 23.49 5.73
N THR A 15 1.83 22.40 6.52
CA THR A 15 1.45 21.06 6.04
C THR A 15 -0.04 20.93 5.81
N LEU A 16 -0.90 21.60 6.59
CA LEU A 16 -2.34 21.62 6.34
C LEU A 16 -2.68 22.45 5.09
N ALA A 17 -1.95 23.54 4.83
CA ALA A 17 -2.08 24.33 3.61
C ALA A 17 -1.59 23.55 2.37
N PHE A 18 -0.50 22.77 2.50
CA PHE A 18 -0.04 21.83 1.47
C PHE A 18 -0.98 20.63 1.30
N LEU A 19 -1.59 20.12 2.38
CA LEU A 19 -2.57 19.04 2.32
C LEU A 19 -3.91 19.52 1.71
N LEU A 20 -4.24 20.80 1.84
CA LEU A 20 -5.38 21.42 1.17
C LEU A 20 -5.15 21.63 -0.34
N SER A 21 -3.90 21.71 -0.80
CA SER A 21 -3.54 21.68 -2.23
C SER A 21 -3.31 20.26 -2.79
N LEU A 22 -3.27 19.24 -1.91
CA LEU A 22 -3.07 17.81 -2.25
C LEU A 22 -4.38 16.99 -2.24
N LEU A 23 -5.53 17.65 -2.14
CA LEU A 23 -6.78 16.97 -2.51
C LEU A 23 -6.74 16.78 -4.04
N PRO A 24 -7.02 15.56 -4.58
CA PRO A 24 -7.32 15.45 -6.01
C PRO A 24 -8.39 16.48 -6.29
N ALA A 25 -8.15 17.36 -7.28
CA ALA A 25 -9.01 18.48 -7.63
C ALA A 25 -10.47 18.02 -7.58
N GLY A 26 -11.10 18.27 -6.43
CA GLY A 26 -12.44 17.80 -6.17
C GLY A 26 -13.28 18.53 -7.19
N MET A 27 -14.08 17.76 -7.94
CA MET A 27 -15.07 18.26 -8.89
C MET A 27 -15.47 19.68 -8.52
N ALA A 28 -15.10 20.63 -9.40
CA ALA A 28 -15.38 22.03 -9.23
C ALA A 28 -16.78 22.20 -8.64
N SER A 29 -16.87 22.91 -7.51
CA SER A 29 -18.14 23.15 -6.84
C SER A 29 -19.11 23.78 -7.84
N ALA A 30 -20.00 22.98 -8.40
CA ALA A 30 -20.99 23.45 -9.36
C ALA A 30 -21.82 24.57 -8.72
N ALA A 31 -21.89 25.72 -9.40
CA ALA A 31 -22.98 26.64 -9.20
C ALA A 31 -24.28 25.87 -9.43
N SER A 32 -25.29 26.04 -8.58
CA SER A 32 -26.55 25.30 -8.69
C SER A 32 -27.22 25.59 -10.04
N GLY A 33 -26.95 24.78 -11.08
CA GLY A 33 -27.49 24.91 -12.43
C GLY A 33 -26.49 25.17 -13.57
N TYR A 34 -25.18 25.32 -13.31
CA TYR A 34 -24.16 25.42 -14.37
C TYR A 34 -22.98 24.47 -14.11
N GLU A 35 -22.50 23.82 -15.17
CA GLU A 35 -21.37 22.89 -15.17
C GLU A 35 -20.48 23.14 -16.39
N ALA A 36 -19.16 23.19 -16.21
CA ALA A 36 -18.23 23.17 -17.34
C ALA A 36 -17.96 21.71 -17.72
N LEU A 37 -18.25 21.36 -18.96
CA LEU A 37 -18.04 20.00 -19.48
C LEU A 37 -16.56 19.68 -19.69
N GLN A 38 -15.77 20.71 -19.95
CA GLN A 38 -14.32 20.65 -19.99
C GLN A 38 -13.74 21.96 -19.45
N VAL A 39 -12.51 21.90 -18.91
CA VAL A 39 -11.78 23.07 -18.42
C VAL A 39 -10.41 23.09 -19.12
N PRO A 40 -10.33 23.59 -20.36
CA PRO A 40 -9.08 23.61 -21.13
C PRO A 40 -8.07 24.60 -20.53
N ASN A 41 -6.78 24.33 -20.75
CA ASN A 41 -5.74 25.32 -20.50
C ASN A 41 -5.44 26.04 -21.80
N VAL A 42 -5.25 27.34 -21.67
CA VAL A 42 -5.22 28.27 -22.79
C VAL A 42 -4.11 29.27 -22.58
N ASP A 43 -3.61 29.80 -23.68
CA ASP A 43 -2.47 30.70 -23.64
C ASP A 43 -2.97 32.11 -23.31
N ASP A 44 -2.15 32.89 -22.56
CA ASP A 44 -2.43 34.31 -22.39
C ASP A 44 -2.07 35.07 -23.67
N ASP A 45 -2.60 36.27 -23.81
CA ASP A 45 -2.45 37.07 -25.03
C ASP A 45 -2.72 36.20 -26.28
N SER A 46 -3.89 35.59 -26.36
CA SER A 46 -4.25 34.60 -27.38
C SER A 46 -5.77 34.49 -27.54
N VAL A 47 -6.25 34.02 -28.70
CA VAL A 47 -7.66 33.65 -28.90
C VAL A 47 -7.76 32.14 -28.87
N ASP A 48 -8.39 31.61 -27.84
CA ASP A 48 -8.45 30.18 -27.58
C ASP A 48 -9.88 29.71 -27.28
N ALA A 49 -10.04 28.38 -27.34
CA ALA A 49 -11.28 27.71 -27.01
C ALA A 49 -11.36 27.43 -25.50
N LEU A 50 -12.31 28.08 -24.82
CA LEU A 50 -12.69 27.75 -23.46
C LEU A 50 -13.69 26.58 -23.41
N GLY A 51 -13.94 26.13 -22.18
CA GLY A 51 -14.87 25.08 -21.83
C GLY A 51 -16.31 25.38 -22.19
N THR A 52 -17.01 24.36 -22.68
CA THR A 52 -18.46 24.41 -22.90
C THR A 52 -19.16 24.40 -21.55
N VAL A 53 -20.03 25.38 -21.32
CA VAL A 53 -20.87 25.43 -20.11
C VAL A 53 -22.23 24.81 -20.42
N PHE A 54 -22.57 23.75 -19.71
CA PHE A 54 -23.90 23.17 -19.67
C PHE A 54 -24.74 23.86 -18.59
N ALA A 55 -25.96 24.21 -18.94
CA ALA A 55 -26.94 24.79 -18.03
C ALA A 55 -28.13 23.85 -17.85
N GLU A 56 -28.46 23.55 -16.59
CA GLU A 56 -29.65 22.81 -16.19
C GLU A 56 -30.52 23.69 -15.29
N ILE A 57 -31.74 23.95 -15.74
CA ILE A 57 -32.69 24.82 -15.05
C ILE A 57 -33.98 24.03 -14.80
N ARG A 58 -34.37 23.95 -13.52
CA ARG A 58 -35.50 23.10 -13.11
C ARG A 58 -36.83 23.61 -13.66
N ALA A 59 -37.74 22.67 -13.90
CA ALA A 59 -39.12 22.95 -14.27
C ALA A 59 -39.76 23.98 -13.31
N GLY A 60 -40.44 24.96 -13.91
CA GLY A 60 -41.14 26.02 -13.18
C GLY A 60 -40.24 27.16 -12.68
N ALA A 61 -38.94 27.15 -13.00
CA ALA A 61 -38.05 28.26 -12.67
C ALA A 61 -38.18 29.41 -13.67
N LEU A 62 -38.23 29.12 -14.99
CA LEU A 62 -38.17 30.13 -16.04
C LEU A 62 -39.55 30.68 -16.47
N GLU A 63 -39.61 31.98 -16.68
CA GLU A 63 -40.73 32.74 -17.25
C GLU A 63 -40.24 33.73 -18.32
N VAL A 64 -41.17 34.25 -19.13
CA VAL A 64 -40.85 35.32 -20.11
C VAL A 64 -40.38 36.57 -19.38
N GLY A 65 -39.27 37.15 -19.84
CA GLY A 65 -38.60 38.29 -19.23
C GLY A 65 -37.47 37.92 -18.25
N ASP A 66 -37.30 36.63 -17.94
CA ASP A 66 -36.14 36.18 -17.19
C ASP A 66 -34.84 36.41 -17.95
N SER A 67 -33.79 36.78 -17.22
CA SER A 67 -32.49 37.08 -17.81
C SER A 67 -31.31 36.68 -16.94
N VAL A 68 -30.18 36.39 -17.59
CA VAL A 68 -28.90 36.09 -16.96
C VAL A 68 -27.77 36.78 -17.70
N ILE A 69 -26.76 37.24 -16.97
CA ILE A 69 -25.52 37.79 -17.51
C ILE A 69 -24.43 36.74 -17.34
N PHE A 70 -23.78 36.36 -18.43
CA PHE A 70 -22.54 35.59 -18.48
C PHE A 70 -21.37 36.55 -18.62
N ARG A 71 -20.44 36.48 -17.67
CA ARG A 71 -19.27 37.36 -17.62
C ARG A 71 -17.98 36.57 -17.46
N LEU A 72 -17.04 36.80 -18.34
CA LEU A 72 -15.65 36.36 -18.22
C LEU A 72 -14.84 37.36 -17.37
N PRO A 73 -13.58 37.04 -16.98
CA PRO A 73 -12.70 38.02 -16.33
C PRO A 73 -12.59 39.34 -17.11
N ALA A 74 -12.14 40.40 -16.44
CA ALA A 74 -11.92 41.69 -17.10
C ALA A 74 -10.91 41.53 -18.24
N ASP A 75 -11.07 42.35 -19.28
CA ASP A 75 -10.16 42.43 -20.44
C ASP A 75 -10.14 41.18 -21.36
N PHE A 76 -11.00 40.19 -21.09
CA PHE A 76 -11.30 39.10 -22.03
C PHE A 76 -12.29 39.58 -23.10
N GLU A 77 -12.34 38.91 -24.25
CA GLU A 77 -13.29 39.30 -25.30
C GLU A 77 -13.98 38.11 -25.96
N PHE A 78 -15.30 38.19 -26.17
CA PHE A 78 -16.02 37.26 -27.05
C PHE A 78 -15.71 37.60 -28.51
N LYS A 79 -14.73 36.94 -29.14
CA LYS A 79 -14.31 37.22 -30.52
C LYS A 79 -15.25 36.60 -31.55
N ASN A 80 -15.33 37.23 -32.73
CA ASN A 80 -16.03 36.74 -33.92
C ASN A 80 -15.05 36.15 -34.95
N GLY A 81 -14.07 35.38 -34.46
CA GLY A 81 -12.97 34.81 -35.23
C GLY A 81 -11.87 34.25 -34.32
N ASP A 82 -10.84 33.66 -34.93
CA ASP A 82 -9.76 32.94 -34.23
C ASP A 82 -8.49 33.81 -34.06
N GLU A 83 -8.50 35.07 -34.53
CA GLU A 83 -7.37 35.98 -34.41
C GLU A 83 -7.66 37.13 -33.43
N LYS A 84 -6.65 37.61 -32.71
CA LYS A 84 -6.78 38.79 -31.81
C LYS A 84 -7.33 40.03 -32.50
N THR A 85 -7.04 40.16 -33.80
CA THR A 85 -7.49 41.29 -34.63
C THR A 85 -8.94 41.16 -35.09
N ASP A 86 -9.58 40.01 -34.88
CA ASP A 86 -10.99 39.82 -35.20
C ASP A 86 -11.88 40.66 -34.27
N PRO A 87 -13.02 41.13 -34.79
CA PRO A 87 -13.91 41.99 -34.02
C PRO A 87 -14.55 41.23 -32.86
N VAL A 88 -14.85 41.95 -31.78
CA VAL A 88 -15.73 41.46 -30.70
C VAL A 88 -17.13 41.22 -31.26
N MET A 89 -17.78 40.15 -30.80
CA MET A 89 -19.16 39.82 -31.15
C MET A 89 -20.12 40.92 -30.74
N ASN A 90 -21.10 41.20 -31.60
CA ASN A 90 -22.24 42.05 -31.28
C ASN A 90 -23.53 41.23 -31.09
N ASN A 91 -24.63 41.87 -30.73
CA ASN A 91 -25.93 41.21 -30.52
C ASN A 91 -26.36 40.35 -31.73
N THR A 92 -26.20 40.87 -32.95
CA THR A 92 -26.58 40.16 -34.17
C THR A 92 -25.69 38.94 -34.44
N ASP A 93 -24.42 38.96 -34.01
CA ASP A 93 -23.55 37.78 -34.12
C ASP A 93 -24.06 36.65 -33.21
N TRP A 94 -24.45 36.96 -31.98
CA TRP A 94 -25.06 35.99 -31.06
C TRP A 94 -26.41 35.46 -31.56
N GLU A 95 -27.27 36.34 -32.08
CA GLU A 95 -28.55 35.95 -32.69
C GLU A 95 -28.35 34.98 -33.88
N ASN A 96 -27.38 35.26 -34.76
CA ASN A 96 -27.09 34.41 -35.91
C ASN A 96 -26.45 33.08 -35.54
N ASN A 97 -25.70 33.06 -34.43
CA ASN A 97 -24.99 31.87 -33.96
C ASN A 97 -25.87 30.98 -33.07
N GLU A 98 -27.06 31.41 -32.65
CA GLU A 98 -27.98 30.58 -31.88
C GLU A 98 -28.27 29.26 -32.62
N ASN A 99 -28.07 28.14 -31.93
CA ASN A 99 -28.19 26.79 -32.50
C ASN A 99 -27.29 26.54 -33.74
N GLY A 100 -26.25 27.37 -33.92
CA GLY A 100 -25.27 27.26 -34.99
C GLY A 100 -24.21 26.18 -34.74
N THR A 101 -23.24 26.07 -35.66
CA THR A 101 -22.20 25.02 -35.65
C THR A 101 -20.78 25.53 -35.43
N SER A 102 -20.58 26.86 -35.33
CA SER A 102 -19.26 27.50 -35.23
C SER A 102 -19.34 28.77 -34.38
N GLY A 103 -18.19 29.22 -33.87
CA GLY A 103 -18.06 30.43 -33.04
C GLY A 103 -18.70 30.31 -31.65
N ASN A 104 -18.61 31.39 -30.87
CA ASN A 104 -19.29 31.48 -29.59
C ASN A 104 -20.81 31.47 -29.82
N ARG A 105 -21.51 30.62 -29.07
CA ARG A 105 -22.93 30.36 -29.32
C ARG A 105 -23.63 29.72 -28.14
N ILE A 106 -24.95 29.91 -28.11
CA ILE A 106 -25.86 29.17 -27.26
C ILE A 106 -26.63 28.16 -28.11
N VAL A 107 -26.67 26.91 -27.65
CA VAL A 107 -27.40 25.82 -28.30
C VAL A 107 -28.43 25.26 -27.34
N ILE A 108 -29.69 25.30 -27.75
CA ILE A 108 -30.84 24.75 -27.02
C ILE A 108 -31.19 23.40 -27.67
N PRO A 109 -30.75 22.27 -27.08
CA PRO A 109 -31.03 20.96 -27.68
C PRO A 109 -32.53 20.64 -27.58
N ALA A 110 -33.07 19.89 -28.54
CA ALA A 110 -34.46 19.44 -28.47
C ALA A 110 -34.76 18.53 -27.27
N LYS A 111 -33.74 17.75 -26.86
CA LYS A 111 -33.78 16.81 -25.74
C LYS A 111 -32.44 16.78 -25.01
N TYR A 112 -32.46 16.43 -23.74
CA TYR A 112 -31.28 16.05 -22.97
C TYR A 112 -31.45 14.60 -22.49
N GLY A 113 -30.63 13.69 -23.04
CA GLY A 113 -30.89 12.25 -22.93
C GLY A 113 -32.27 11.89 -23.49
N ASP A 114 -33.11 11.27 -22.67
CA ASP A 114 -34.50 10.93 -23.02
C ASP A 114 -35.50 12.04 -22.64
N GLU A 115 -35.06 13.10 -21.96
CA GLU A 115 -35.93 14.18 -21.48
C GLU A 115 -36.15 15.27 -22.53
N ASP A 116 -37.40 15.72 -22.63
CA ASP A 116 -37.80 16.86 -23.45
C ASP A 116 -37.31 18.18 -22.85
N ASN A 117 -36.73 19.06 -23.68
CA ASN A 117 -36.24 20.37 -23.22
C ASN A 117 -37.35 21.42 -23.26
N GLY A 118 -37.66 22.01 -22.10
CA GLY A 118 -38.68 23.03 -21.91
C GLY A 118 -38.45 24.28 -22.76
N LEU A 119 -37.21 24.75 -22.91
CA LEU A 119 -36.90 25.93 -23.74
C LEU A 119 -37.20 25.68 -25.23
N TYR A 120 -36.75 24.53 -25.74
CA TYR A 120 -36.90 24.18 -27.16
C TYR A 120 -38.38 23.98 -27.52
N LEU A 121 -39.09 23.15 -26.77
CA LEU A 121 -40.47 22.77 -27.10
C LEU A 121 -41.50 23.83 -26.74
N ALA A 122 -41.20 24.72 -25.79
CA ALA A 122 -41.98 25.94 -25.59
C ALA A 122 -41.83 26.94 -26.75
N GLY A 123 -40.90 26.72 -27.68
CA GLY A 123 -40.56 27.66 -28.73
C GLY A 123 -40.06 28.98 -28.16
N ALA A 124 -39.12 28.91 -27.21
CA ALA A 124 -38.52 30.10 -26.62
C ALA A 124 -37.68 30.85 -27.65
N VAL A 125 -37.82 32.18 -27.65
CA VAL A 125 -36.97 33.11 -28.39
C VAL A 125 -36.09 33.82 -27.37
N LEU A 126 -34.78 33.73 -27.56
CA LEU A 126 -33.81 34.41 -26.72
C LEU A 126 -33.41 35.74 -27.35
N GLU A 127 -33.27 36.76 -26.52
CA GLU A 127 -32.68 38.06 -26.86
C GLU A 127 -31.27 38.13 -26.26
N TYR A 128 -30.32 38.62 -27.04
CA TYR A 128 -28.91 38.73 -26.68
C TYR A 128 -28.49 40.20 -26.63
N ASP A 129 -27.98 40.63 -25.49
CA ASP A 129 -27.46 41.96 -25.25
C ASP A 129 -25.98 41.87 -24.86
N MET A 130 -25.06 42.30 -25.73
CA MET A 130 -23.67 42.53 -25.35
C MET A 130 -23.59 43.79 -24.49
N LEU A 131 -23.23 43.63 -23.21
CA LEU A 131 -23.13 44.73 -22.24
C LEU A 131 -21.74 45.34 -22.21
N ASP A 132 -20.72 44.50 -22.42
CA ASP A 132 -19.31 44.83 -22.52
C ASP A 132 -18.61 43.73 -23.34
N ASP A 133 -17.33 43.89 -23.69
CA ASP A 133 -16.62 42.94 -24.55
C ASP A 133 -16.51 41.52 -23.94
N ASN A 134 -16.61 41.40 -22.62
CA ASN A 134 -16.62 40.17 -21.82
C ASN A 134 -17.97 39.86 -21.13
N GLU A 135 -19.04 40.63 -21.39
CA GLU A 135 -20.34 40.48 -20.72
C GLU A 135 -21.49 40.28 -21.73
N LEU A 136 -22.07 39.08 -21.76
CA LEU A 136 -23.26 38.75 -22.54
C LEU A 136 -24.48 38.60 -21.61
N LYS A 137 -25.54 39.36 -21.87
CA LYS A 137 -26.84 39.16 -21.25
C LYS A 137 -27.78 38.40 -22.19
N VAL A 138 -28.45 37.39 -21.64
CA VAL A 138 -29.45 36.57 -22.33
C VAL A 138 -30.79 36.78 -21.65
N THR A 139 -31.85 37.03 -22.43
CA THR A 139 -33.22 37.22 -21.93
C THR A 139 -34.18 36.29 -22.67
N ILE A 140 -35.15 35.70 -21.96
CA ILE A 140 -36.29 35.01 -22.60
C ILE A 140 -37.28 36.07 -23.09
N ASP A 141 -37.19 36.46 -24.36
CA ASP A 141 -38.05 37.51 -24.93
C ASP A 141 -39.51 37.03 -25.09
N SER A 142 -39.68 35.83 -25.63
CA SER A 142 -41.01 35.27 -25.85
C SER A 142 -41.01 33.75 -25.89
N VAL A 143 -42.18 33.16 -25.69
CA VAL A 143 -42.44 31.71 -25.86
C VAL A 143 -43.77 31.49 -26.56
N THR A 144 -43.88 30.39 -27.31
CA THR A 144 -45.14 29.95 -27.92
C THR A 144 -46.05 29.20 -26.94
N ASP A 145 -45.47 28.48 -25.98
CA ASP A 145 -46.20 27.74 -24.93
C ASP A 145 -45.55 27.91 -23.54
N ALA A 146 -46.04 28.90 -22.78
CA ALA A 146 -45.58 29.18 -21.42
C ALA A 146 -45.90 28.05 -20.42
N THR A 147 -46.92 27.23 -20.71
CA THR A 147 -47.23 26.06 -19.87
C THR A 147 -46.16 25.00 -20.06
N TYR A 148 -45.67 24.84 -21.29
CA TYR A 148 -44.59 23.91 -21.59
C TYR A 148 -43.27 24.34 -20.91
N LEU A 149 -42.92 25.64 -21.00
CA LEU A 149 -41.73 26.21 -20.36
C LEU A 149 -41.72 25.94 -18.84
N SER A 150 -42.86 26.14 -18.18
CA SER A 150 -42.98 25.99 -16.73
C SER A 150 -43.16 24.54 -16.24
N SER A 151 -43.36 23.56 -17.13
CA SER A 151 -43.62 22.16 -16.76
C SER A 151 -42.47 21.19 -17.03
N HIS A 152 -41.40 21.63 -17.70
CA HIS A 152 -40.25 20.80 -18.06
C HIS A 152 -38.94 21.47 -17.64
N ASN A 153 -37.92 20.64 -17.37
CA ASN A 153 -36.57 21.14 -17.19
C ASN A 153 -36.08 21.80 -18.49
N CYS A 154 -35.23 22.79 -18.33
CA CYS A 154 -34.71 23.62 -19.41
C CYS A 154 -33.19 23.45 -19.48
N TYR A 155 -32.69 23.22 -20.69
CA TYR A 155 -31.29 22.90 -20.94
C TYR A 155 -30.73 23.79 -22.04
N PHE A 156 -29.48 24.23 -21.91
CA PHE A 156 -28.71 24.76 -23.03
C PHE A 156 -27.21 24.58 -22.82
N TYR A 157 -26.45 24.74 -23.90
CA TYR A 157 -25.00 24.76 -23.89
C TYR A 157 -24.51 26.13 -24.34
N LEU A 158 -23.59 26.73 -23.59
CA LEU A 158 -22.82 27.90 -24.00
C LEU A 158 -21.44 27.41 -24.46
N TYR A 159 -21.19 27.51 -25.76
CA TYR A 159 -19.92 27.18 -26.38
C TYR A 159 -19.06 28.44 -26.49
N LEU A 160 -17.79 28.32 -26.10
CA LEU A 160 -16.83 29.42 -26.02
C LEU A 160 -15.54 29.15 -26.82
N PRO A 161 -15.60 28.77 -28.12
CA PRO A 161 -14.42 28.40 -28.88
C PRO A 161 -13.52 29.57 -29.29
N GLN A 162 -13.98 30.83 -29.13
CA GLN A 162 -13.31 32.02 -29.67
C GLN A 162 -13.26 33.12 -28.61
N ILE A 163 -12.43 32.93 -27.59
CA ILE A 163 -12.29 33.87 -26.48
C ILE A 163 -10.88 34.43 -26.47
N TYR A 164 -10.77 35.76 -26.54
CA TYR A 164 -9.50 36.41 -26.25
C TYR A 164 -9.22 36.38 -24.75
N ILE A 165 -8.03 35.94 -24.39
CA ILE A 165 -7.50 35.90 -23.03
C ILE A 165 -6.48 37.03 -22.90
N ASP A 166 -6.65 37.84 -21.85
CA ASP A 166 -5.81 39.01 -21.59
C ASP A 166 -4.33 38.62 -21.40
N GLU A 167 -3.42 39.51 -21.82
CA GLU A 167 -1.98 39.38 -21.59
C GLU A 167 -1.72 39.40 -20.07
N ASP A 168 -0.80 38.58 -19.57
CA ASP A 168 -0.44 38.45 -18.15
C ASP A 168 -1.54 37.86 -17.23
N PHE A 169 -2.62 37.29 -17.76
CA PHE A 169 -3.59 36.58 -16.92
C PHE A 169 -3.01 35.26 -16.41
N GLU A 170 -3.11 35.00 -15.09
CA GLU A 170 -2.70 33.73 -14.48
C GLU A 170 -3.83 33.17 -13.58
N GLY A 171 -3.99 31.85 -13.59
CA GLY A 171 -4.93 31.09 -12.77
C GLY A 171 -6.20 30.67 -13.49
N ASP A 172 -7.24 30.36 -12.71
CA ASP A 172 -8.52 29.87 -13.21
C ASP A 172 -9.31 30.98 -13.92
N ILE A 173 -9.76 30.72 -15.15
CA ILE A 173 -10.73 31.55 -15.88
C ILE A 173 -12.13 31.20 -15.40
N GLU A 174 -12.70 32.05 -14.55
CA GLU A 174 -14.07 31.90 -14.05
C GLU A 174 -15.09 32.60 -14.95
N LEU A 175 -16.07 31.85 -15.46
CA LEU A 175 -17.31 32.42 -16.01
C LEU A 175 -18.31 32.64 -14.88
N VAL A 176 -18.77 33.88 -14.74
CA VAL A 176 -19.75 34.29 -13.73
C VAL A 176 -21.14 34.41 -14.37
N ALA A 177 -22.11 33.63 -13.88
CA ALA A 177 -23.52 33.76 -14.21
C ALA A 177 -24.25 34.59 -13.13
N SER A 178 -24.81 35.73 -13.51
CA SER A 178 -25.50 36.67 -12.62
C SER A 178 -26.87 37.01 -13.14
N ALA A 179 -27.91 36.68 -12.38
CA ALA A 179 -29.31 36.92 -12.72
C ALA A 179 -29.96 37.89 -11.71
N PRO A 180 -30.92 38.74 -12.11
CA PRO A 180 -31.70 39.58 -11.19
C PRO A 180 -32.44 38.73 -10.14
N SER A 181 -32.71 39.28 -8.96
CA SER A 181 -33.33 38.55 -7.84
C SER A 181 -34.75 38.00 -8.09
N GLY A 182 -35.36 38.35 -9.22
CA GLY A 182 -36.66 37.83 -9.65
C GLY A 182 -36.58 36.93 -10.88
N SER A 183 -35.38 36.64 -11.39
CA SER A 183 -35.22 35.80 -12.56
C SER A 183 -35.13 34.31 -12.20
N GLY A 184 -35.73 33.47 -13.05
CA GLY A 184 -35.63 32.01 -12.98
C GLY A 184 -34.27 31.41 -13.30
N PHE A 185 -33.34 32.18 -13.88
CA PHE A 185 -32.00 31.68 -14.16
C PHE A 185 -31.19 31.49 -12.86
N PRO A 186 -30.41 30.41 -12.75
CA PRO A 186 -29.49 30.24 -11.64
C PRO A 186 -28.36 31.28 -11.66
N THR A 187 -27.67 31.43 -10.53
CA THR A 187 -26.49 32.28 -10.41
C THR A 187 -25.31 31.48 -9.87
N GLY A 188 -24.09 31.89 -10.22
CA GLY A 188 -22.88 31.34 -9.63
C GLY A 188 -21.67 31.50 -10.54
N LYS A 189 -20.65 30.70 -10.27
CA LYS A 189 -19.36 30.73 -10.98
C LYS A 189 -19.02 29.33 -11.45
N VAL A 190 -18.39 29.25 -12.61
CA VAL A 190 -17.87 27.99 -13.16
C VAL A 190 -16.51 28.26 -13.78
N VAL A 191 -15.52 27.41 -13.49
CA VAL A 191 -14.19 27.51 -14.12
C VAL A 191 -14.32 26.95 -15.53
N VAL A 192 -14.02 27.78 -16.54
CA VAL A 192 -14.16 27.45 -17.97
C VAL A 192 -12.83 27.37 -18.69
N GLY A 193 -11.73 27.68 -18.02
CA GLY A 193 -10.38 27.44 -18.50
C GLY A 193 -9.37 27.81 -17.43
N ARG A 194 -8.09 27.65 -17.73
CA ARG A 194 -6.99 28.07 -16.85
C ARG A 194 -5.82 28.56 -17.69
N VAL A 195 -5.14 29.57 -17.17
CA VAL A 195 -3.94 30.15 -17.74
C VAL A 195 -2.82 29.97 -16.72
N GLY A 196 -1.68 29.41 -17.12
CA GLY A 196 -0.60 29.06 -16.21
C GLY A 196 0.05 27.72 -16.57
N GLY A 197 1.36 27.63 -16.36
CA GLY A 197 2.21 26.54 -16.81
C GLY A 197 1.69 25.16 -16.39
N GLY A 198 1.80 24.21 -17.31
CA GLY A 198 1.42 22.83 -17.06
C GLY A 198 2.31 22.17 -16.02
N VAL A 199 1.79 21.13 -15.37
CA VAL A 199 2.52 20.37 -14.36
C VAL A 199 2.59 18.91 -14.77
N LEU A 200 3.79 18.35 -14.67
CA LEU A 200 4.03 16.93 -14.93
C LEU A 200 3.69 16.08 -13.71
N ASP A 201 2.87 15.06 -13.92
CA ASP A 201 2.76 13.91 -13.03
C ASP A 201 3.76 12.83 -13.46
N ILE A 202 4.45 12.24 -12.48
CA ILE A 202 5.57 11.34 -12.69
C ILE A 202 5.36 10.13 -11.79
N THR A 203 5.15 8.96 -12.40
CA THR A 203 4.92 7.71 -11.65
C THR A 203 5.97 6.68 -12.04
N VAL A 204 6.59 6.03 -11.07
CA VAL A 204 7.43 4.86 -11.33
C VAL A 204 6.51 3.63 -11.39
N ILE A 205 6.43 3.04 -12.57
CA ILE A 205 5.59 1.87 -12.88
C ILE A 205 6.31 0.58 -12.51
N ASP A 206 7.64 0.56 -12.68
CA ASP A 206 8.51 -0.57 -12.39
C ASP A 206 9.82 -0.06 -11.78
N ALA A 207 10.23 -0.67 -10.68
CA ALA A 207 11.40 -0.29 -9.90
C ALA A 207 12.13 -1.57 -9.46
N PRO A 208 13.33 -1.86 -10.01
CA PRO A 208 14.03 -3.11 -9.78
C PRO A 208 14.74 -3.11 -8.42
N THR A 209 15.00 -4.31 -7.90
CA THR A 209 15.98 -4.52 -6.82
C THR A 209 17.24 -5.11 -7.44
N PHE A 210 18.37 -4.44 -7.29
CA PHE A 210 19.60 -4.78 -8.02
C PHE A 210 20.86 -4.70 -7.16
N SER A 211 21.93 -5.34 -7.65
CA SER A 211 23.29 -5.28 -7.06
C SER A 211 24.26 -4.54 -7.98
N ASP A 212 25.57 -4.78 -7.85
CA ASP A 212 26.59 -4.11 -8.68
C ASP A 212 26.49 -4.50 -10.17
N ASP A 213 26.04 -5.72 -10.46
CA ASP A 213 25.85 -6.22 -11.82
C ASP A 213 24.41 -5.95 -12.29
N THR A 214 24.19 -4.82 -12.95
CA THR A 214 22.87 -4.38 -13.47
C THR A 214 22.72 -4.60 -14.97
N ASP A 215 21.58 -5.09 -15.44
CA ASP A 215 21.20 -5.13 -16.86
C ASP A 215 19.78 -4.63 -17.06
N LYS A 216 19.56 -3.60 -17.89
CA LYS A 216 18.21 -3.05 -18.17
C LYS A 216 17.19 -4.10 -18.63
N ALA A 217 17.64 -5.22 -19.23
CA ALA A 217 16.73 -6.29 -19.64
C ALA A 217 16.14 -7.08 -18.46
N THR A 218 16.84 -7.14 -17.33
CA THR A 218 16.44 -7.83 -16.10
C THR A 218 16.03 -6.86 -14.99
N ASP A 219 16.70 -5.71 -14.92
CA ASP A 219 16.53 -4.64 -13.93
C ASP A 219 15.98 -3.34 -14.57
N PRO A 220 14.82 -3.35 -15.25
CA PRO A 220 14.28 -2.15 -15.87
C PRO A 220 13.66 -1.20 -14.84
N VAL A 221 13.97 0.09 -14.96
CA VAL A 221 13.22 1.18 -14.32
C VAL A 221 12.21 1.71 -15.34
N THR A 222 10.91 1.63 -15.07
CA THR A 222 9.90 2.23 -15.95
C THR A 222 9.28 3.46 -15.32
N ILE A 223 9.51 4.62 -15.91
CA ILE A 223 8.97 5.92 -15.46
C ILE A 223 7.89 6.37 -16.44
N ARG A 224 6.70 6.66 -15.92
CA ARG A 224 5.62 7.31 -16.68
C ARG A 224 5.61 8.80 -16.39
N ILE A 225 5.62 9.60 -17.45
CA ILE A 225 5.45 11.05 -17.41
C ILE A 225 4.12 11.38 -18.05
N GLU A 226 3.29 12.14 -17.34
CA GLU A 226 1.96 12.56 -17.76
C GLU A 226 1.87 14.08 -17.65
N GLU A 227 1.61 14.73 -18.77
CA GLU A 227 1.23 16.12 -18.79
C GLU A 227 -0.23 16.25 -18.37
N ASP A 228 -0.53 17.13 -17.42
CA ASP A 228 -1.92 17.47 -17.12
C ASP A 228 -2.56 18.34 -18.22
N ILE A 229 -1.74 19.04 -19.00
CA ILE A 229 -2.13 19.97 -20.07
C ILE A 229 -1.16 19.88 -21.25
N LYS A 230 -1.54 20.36 -22.44
CA LYS A 230 -0.61 20.45 -23.59
C LYS A 230 0.61 21.32 -23.22
N GLY A 231 1.81 20.96 -23.65
CA GLY A 231 3.04 21.73 -23.41
C GLY A 231 3.46 21.86 -21.96
N ALA A 232 2.94 21.03 -21.04
CA ALA A 232 3.40 20.98 -19.66
C ALA A 232 4.89 20.57 -19.57
N LEU A 233 5.32 19.72 -20.50
CA LEU A 233 6.73 19.49 -20.80
C LEU A 233 7.17 20.57 -21.80
N GLY A 234 7.58 21.73 -21.30
CA GLY A 234 7.83 22.92 -22.10
C GLY A 234 9.18 22.93 -22.85
N GLU A 235 9.31 23.78 -23.86
CA GLU A 235 10.52 23.98 -24.67
C GLU A 235 11.72 24.41 -23.81
N ASP A 236 12.69 23.50 -23.60
CA ASP A 236 13.96 23.77 -22.93
C ASP A 236 14.97 22.63 -23.21
N ASP A 237 16.27 22.96 -23.24
CA ASP A 237 17.37 21.99 -23.41
C ASP A 237 17.50 21.01 -22.22
N GLU A 238 16.93 21.36 -21.05
CA GLU A 238 16.78 20.54 -19.84
C GLU A 238 15.34 20.63 -19.29
N SER A 239 14.33 20.43 -20.17
CA SER A 239 12.91 20.52 -19.80
C SER A 239 12.54 19.67 -18.59
N LEU A 240 12.97 18.40 -18.55
CA LEU A 240 12.85 17.52 -17.39
C LEU A 240 14.14 16.75 -17.16
N LYS A 241 14.52 16.58 -15.89
CA LYS A 241 15.76 15.92 -15.49
C LYS A 241 15.60 15.05 -14.26
N PHE A 242 16.13 13.84 -14.29
CA PHE A 242 16.20 12.91 -13.15
C PHE A 242 17.65 12.73 -12.72
N VAL A 243 17.97 13.12 -11.48
CA VAL A 243 19.33 13.06 -10.93
C VAL A 243 19.44 11.95 -9.89
N LEU A 244 20.26 10.95 -10.17
CA LEU A 244 20.51 9.83 -9.25
C LEU A 244 21.39 10.25 -8.05
N PRO A 245 21.36 9.50 -6.94
CA PRO A 245 22.31 9.72 -5.86
C PRO A 245 23.73 9.29 -6.27
N SER A 246 24.74 9.80 -5.56
CA SER A 246 26.14 9.47 -5.83
C SER A 246 26.40 7.97 -5.78
N GLY A 247 27.14 7.46 -6.75
CA GLY A 247 27.47 6.04 -6.90
C GLY A 247 26.69 5.34 -8.02
N PHE A 248 25.65 6.00 -8.56
CA PHE A 248 24.83 5.47 -9.64
C PHE A 248 24.86 6.39 -10.87
N GLU A 249 24.75 5.79 -12.05
CA GLU A 249 24.63 6.48 -13.34
C GLU A 249 23.47 5.89 -14.16
N TRP A 250 22.85 6.69 -15.03
CA TRP A 250 21.86 6.18 -15.96
C TRP A 250 22.53 5.46 -17.14
N GLN A 251 21.98 4.34 -17.56
CA GLN A 251 22.34 3.75 -18.85
C GLN A 251 21.83 4.63 -19.98
N ASN A 252 22.59 4.71 -21.08
CA ASN A 252 22.18 5.50 -22.24
C ASN A 252 20.85 4.97 -22.82
N PRO A 253 19.80 5.80 -22.92
CA PRO A 253 18.54 5.40 -23.51
C PRO A 253 18.69 5.20 -25.03
N THR A 254 17.73 4.47 -25.59
CA THR A 254 17.55 4.20 -27.01
C THR A 254 16.13 4.55 -27.41
N GLU A 255 15.87 4.73 -28.71
CA GLU A 255 14.53 5.09 -29.20
C GLU A 255 13.47 4.03 -28.86
N ASP A 256 13.87 2.76 -28.68
CA ASP A 256 13.00 1.65 -28.28
C ASP A 256 12.54 1.75 -26.81
N ASP A 257 13.21 2.56 -25.99
CA ASP A 257 12.87 2.76 -24.57
C ASP A 257 11.71 3.73 -24.36
N PHE A 258 11.32 4.47 -25.41
CA PHE A 258 10.19 5.39 -25.36
C PHE A 258 8.91 4.74 -25.84
N LYS A 259 7.83 4.96 -25.09
CA LYS A 259 6.49 4.50 -25.46
C LYS A 259 5.45 5.57 -25.19
N LEU A 260 4.86 6.11 -26.26
CA LEU A 260 3.69 6.97 -26.16
C LEU A 260 2.47 6.15 -25.72
N ILE A 261 1.80 6.57 -24.65
CA ILE A 261 0.58 5.93 -24.13
C ILE A 261 -0.66 6.60 -24.73
N TRP A 262 -0.69 7.94 -24.67
CA TRP A 262 -1.70 8.78 -25.30
C TRP A 262 -1.14 10.21 -25.46
N GLY A 263 -1.82 11.03 -26.23
CA GLY A 263 -1.38 12.39 -26.56
C GLY A 263 -1.18 12.57 -28.05
N ASP A 264 -1.07 13.83 -28.46
CA ASP A 264 -0.87 14.23 -29.85
C ASP A 264 0.25 15.26 -29.88
N TRP A 265 1.29 14.97 -30.65
CA TRP A 265 2.56 15.70 -30.68
C TRP A 265 2.81 16.12 -32.13
N ASP A 266 1.98 17.04 -32.64
CA ASP A 266 2.05 17.49 -34.04
C ASP A 266 2.48 18.95 -34.15
N GLY A 267 3.75 19.16 -34.49
CA GLY A 267 4.27 20.45 -34.98
C GLY A 267 4.12 20.65 -36.50
N GLY A 268 3.46 19.73 -37.24
CA GLY A 268 3.39 19.79 -38.71
C GLY A 268 2.38 18.85 -39.40
N ALA A 269 1.18 19.39 -39.63
CA ALA A 269 0.18 18.95 -40.61
C ALA A 269 -0.52 17.60 -40.38
N ALA A 270 -1.59 17.65 -39.58
CA ALA A 270 -2.83 16.90 -39.73
C ALA A 270 -2.66 15.37 -39.89
N GLY A 271 -2.25 14.74 -38.81
CA GLY A 271 -2.40 13.32 -38.55
C GLY A 271 -1.82 12.95 -37.19
N GLU A 272 -2.54 12.17 -36.39
CA GLU A 272 -2.07 11.62 -35.10
C GLU A 272 -0.77 10.84 -35.33
N GLN A 273 0.39 11.43 -35.03
CA GLN A 273 1.70 10.77 -35.13
C GLN A 273 2.46 10.96 -33.81
N PRO A 274 3.26 9.97 -33.38
CA PRO A 274 4.12 10.12 -32.21
C PRO A 274 5.19 11.20 -32.45
N PRO A 275 5.74 11.80 -31.38
CA PRO A 275 6.85 12.75 -31.51
C PRO A 275 8.04 12.11 -32.23
N VAL A 276 8.81 12.93 -32.94
CA VAL A 276 10.09 12.52 -33.50
C VAL A 276 11.16 12.61 -32.41
N ILE A 277 11.69 11.46 -32.00
CA ILE A 277 12.60 11.34 -30.85
C ILE A 277 14.03 11.11 -31.30
N SER A 278 14.99 11.62 -30.54
CA SER A 278 16.39 11.21 -30.61
C SER A 278 16.92 10.85 -29.23
N CYS A 279 17.79 9.83 -29.16
CA CYS A 279 18.55 9.53 -27.94
C CYS A 279 20.01 9.97 -28.01
N ASN A 280 20.30 11.01 -28.80
CA ASN A 280 21.63 11.56 -28.96
C ASN A 280 21.66 13.03 -28.51
N LYS A 281 22.50 13.36 -27.52
CA LYS A 281 22.71 14.71 -27.01
C LYS A 281 23.03 15.75 -28.11
N ASP A 282 23.69 15.35 -29.19
CA ASP A 282 23.99 16.26 -30.32
C ASP A 282 22.74 16.71 -31.12
N SER A 283 21.59 16.07 -30.88
CA SER A 283 20.30 16.40 -31.49
C SER A 283 19.56 17.53 -30.75
N VAL A 284 20.03 17.96 -29.58
CA VAL A 284 19.46 19.11 -28.86
C VAL A 284 19.56 20.37 -29.74
N GLY A 285 18.47 21.14 -29.79
CA GLY A 285 18.31 22.33 -30.63
C GLY A 285 18.14 22.05 -32.13
N LYS A 286 17.88 20.80 -32.55
CA LYS A 286 17.62 20.44 -33.95
C LYS A 286 16.11 20.33 -34.20
N ALA A 287 15.55 21.23 -34.99
CA ALA A 287 14.13 21.28 -35.38
C ALA A 287 13.59 20.04 -36.15
N VAL A 288 14.36 18.96 -36.29
CA VAL A 288 13.89 17.69 -36.85
C VAL A 288 13.36 16.76 -35.75
N TYR A 289 13.81 16.97 -34.51
CA TYR A 289 13.42 16.18 -33.35
C TYR A 289 12.62 17.04 -32.41
N ASP A 290 11.49 16.54 -31.93
CA ASP A 290 10.64 17.20 -30.95
C ASP A 290 11.21 16.98 -29.55
N LEU A 291 11.57 15.73 -29.24
CA LEU A 291 12.16 15.30 -27.98
C LEU A 291 13.57 14.74 -28.15
N VAL A 292 14.47 15.09 -27.24
CA VAL A 292 15.80 14.49 -27.14
C VAL A 292 16.03 13.96 -25.74
N ILE A 293 16.26 12.66 -25.60
CA ILE A 293 16.35 11.97 -24.31
C ILE A 293 17.73 11.33 -24.18
N TYR A 294 18.53 11.74 -23.21
CA TYR A 294 19.90 11.22 -23.07
C TYR A 294 20.35 11.18 -21.61
N ALA A 295 21.32 10.31 -21.35
CA ALA A 295 22.01 10.24 -20.06
C ALA A 295 23.32 11.04 -20.12
N ASP A 296 23.65 11.69 -19.02
CA ASP A 296 24.93 12.35 -18.75
C ASP A 296 25.33 12.01 -17.30
N GLU A 297 26.09 10.92 -17.12
CA GLU A 297 26.45 10.36 -15.81
C GLU A 297 25.20 10.06 -14.94
N ASP A 298 25.02 10.74 -13.81
CA ASP A 298 23.90 10.59 -12.89
C ASP A 298 22.63 11.32 -13.32
N GLU A 299 22.66 12.05 -14.44
CA GLU A 299 21.53 12.84 -14.95
C GLU A 299 20.89 12.19 -16.18
N LEU A 300 19.60 11.89 -16.12
CA LEU A 300 18.77 11.60 -17.30
C LEU A 300 18.04 12.88 -17.68
N ILE A 301 18.23 13.34 -18.92
CA ILE A 301 17.73 14.62 -19.41
C ILE A 301 16.74 14.37 -20.55
N ILE A 302 15.60 15.06 -20.48
CA ILE A 302 14.59 15.17 -21.53
C ILE A 302 14.58 16.63 -21.98
N ALA A 303 15.07 16.86 -23.19
CA ALA A 303 15.02 18.16 -23.85
C ALA A 303 13.80 18.21 -24.78
N VAL A 304 13.11 19.34 -24.78
CA VAL A 304 12.06 19.66 -25.73
C VAL A 304 12.62 20.72 -26.67
N ASN A 305 12.81 20.34 -27.92
CA ASN A 305 13.36 21.25 -28.92
C ASN A 305 12.33 22.27 -29.38
N LYS A 306 12.82 23.29 -30.08
CA LYS A 306 12.00 24.32 -30.69
C LYS A 306 10.82 23.78 -31.49
N ASP A 307 9.63 24.32 -31.18
CA ASP A 307 8.34 23.95 -31.79
C ASP A 307 7.96 22.47 -31.56
N GLY A 308 8.62 21.83 -30.58
CA GLY A 308 8.45 20.42 -30.21
C GLY A 308 7.63 20.23 -28.93
N GLU A 309 6.86 21.22 -28.50
CA GLU A 309 5.89 21.06 -27.40
C GLU A 309 4.68 20.24 -27.88
N SER A 310 4.04 19.54 -26.95
CA SER A 310 2.82 18.79 -27.27
C SER A 310 1.66 19.74 -27.58
N VAL A 311 0.81 19.37 -28.53
CA VAL A 311 -0.37 20.17 -28.94
C VAL A 311 -1.65 19.70 -28.25
N LYS A 312 -1.59 18.54 -27.61
CA LYS A 312 -2.55 18.02 -26.63
C LYS A 312 -1.74 17.44 -25.47
N ALA A 313 -2.31 17.43 -24.27
CA ALA A 313 -1.73 16.73 -23.13
C ALA A 313 -1.30 15.32 -23.55
N ALA A 314 -0.07 14.94 -23.19
CA ALA A 314 0.49 13.65 -23.54
C ALA A 314 0.95 12.86 -22.31
N CYS A 315 0.97 11.54 -22.46
CA CYS A 315 1.56 10.62 -21.50
C CYS A 315 2.45 9.61 -22.22
N PHE A 316 3.65 9.43 -21.70
CA PHE A 316 4.62 8.47 -22.22
C PHE A 316 5.35 7.75 -21.10
N GLU A 317 5.90 6.59 -21.43
CA GLU A 317 6.74 5.77 -20.57
C GLU A 317 8.18 5.75 -21.11
N LEU A 318 9.14 5.72 -20.17
CA LEU A 318 10.56 5.49 -20.43
C LEU A 318 10.99 4.24 -19.66
N THR A 319 11.49 3.23 -20.37
CA THR A 319 12.10 2.04 -19.76
C THR A 319 13.63 2.16 -19.78
N LEU A 320 14.23 2.32 -18.62
CA LEU A 320 15.60 2.78 -18.42
C LEU A 320 16.39 1.76 -17.60
N GLY A 321 17.72 1.88 -17.64
CA GLY A 321 18.62 1.09 -16.78
C GLY A 321 19.48 2.01 -15.91
N ILE A 322 19.94 1.49 -14.78
CA ILE A 322 20.88 2.15 -13.87
C ILE A 322 22.15 1.31 -13.82
N ASN A 323 23.32 1.94 -13.75
CA ASN A 323 24.60 1.31 -13.44
C ASN A 323 25.06 1.70 -12.03
N VAL A 324 25.76 0.79 -11.35
CA VAL A 324 26.52 1.11 -10.12
C VAL A 324 27.95 1.48 -10.51
N GLU A 325 28.22 2.77 -10.67
CA GLU A 325 29.54 3.25 -11.13
C GLU A 325 30.60 3.30 -10.00
N ASP A 326 30.17 3.54 -8.75
CA ASP A 326 31.09 3.59 -7.60
C ASP A 326 30.44 3.00 -6.34
N GLU A 327 30.67 1.70 -6.13
CA GLU A 327 30.26 0.91 -4.95
C GLU A 327 30.65 1.58 -3.62
N THR A 328 31.74 2.36 -3.58
CA THR A 328 32.18 3.02 -2.34
C THR A 328 31.34 4.24 -1.97
N LYS A 329 30.54 4.73 -2.92
CA LYS A 329 29.61 5.85 -2.74
C LYS A 329 28.15 5.41 -2.77
N ALA A 330 27.84 4.34 -3.52
CA ALA A 330 26.51 3.75 -3.59
C ALA A 330 26.03 3.34 -2.19
N LYS A 331 24.77 3.64 -1.88
CA LYS A 331 24.18 3.35 -0.57
C LYS A 331 23.13 2.29 -0.73
N VAL A 332 23.26 1.22 0.07
CA VAL A 332 22.25 0.16 0.18
C VAL A 332 20.90 0.75 0.62
N GLY A 333 19.83 0.26 0.00
CA GLY A 333 18.44 0.70 0.18
C GLY A 333 17.89 1.44 -1.05
N ASP A 334 16.82 2.20 -0.84
CA ASP A 334 16.11 2.93 -1.90
C ASP A 334 17.03 3.88 -2.69
N VAL A 335 17.03 3.74 -4.01
CA VAL A 335 17.67 4.65 -4.95
C VAL A 335 16.66 5.74 -5.32
N VAL A 336 16.84 6.93 -4.74
CA VAL A 336 15.91 8.06 -4.91
C VAL A 336 16.45 9.04 -5.96
N ALA A 337 15.80 9.11 -7.11
CA ALA A 337 16.09 10.09 -8.16
C ALA A 337 15.41 11.43 -7.85
N LYS A 338 16.16 12.52 -7.92
CA LYS A 338 15.66 13.89 -7.76
C LYS A 338 15.18 14.44 -9.08
N ILE A 339 13.97 14.98 -9.10
CA ILE A 339 13.36 15.59 -10.27
C ILE A 339 13.75 17.07 -10.33
N ARG A 340 14.30 17.50 -11.47
CA ARG A 340 14.75 18.86 -11.79
C ARG A 340 14.32 19.18 -13.22
N GLY A 341 14.61 20.40 -13.68
CA GLY A 341 14.32 20.85 -15.05
C GLY A 341 13.63 22.20 -15.05
N ALA A 342 13.30 22.67 -16.24
CA ALA A 342 12.54 23.90 -16.45
C ALA A 342 11.02 23.71 -16.23
N SER A 343 10.50 22.52 -16.54
CA SER A 343 9.08 22.20 -16.40
C SER A 343 8.68 21.95 -14.95
N ASP A 344 7.46 22.36 -14.59
CA ASP A 344 6.91 22.15 -13.25
C ASP A 344 6.46 20.71 -13.05
N THR A 345 6.66 20.17 -11.83
CA THR A 345 6.33 18.77 -11.51
C THR A 345 5.58 18.66 -10.17
N LYS A 346 4.66 17.69 -10.06
CA LYS A 346 3.91 17.46 -8.80
C LYS A 346 4.80 16.94 -7.67
N GLN A 347 5.84 16.17 -8.02
CA GLN A 347 6.81 15.59 -7.09
C GLN A 347 8.23 16.03 -7.41
N ALA A 348 9.05 16.16 -6.37
CA ALA A 348 10.44 16.60 -6.46
C ALA A 348 11.46 15.43 -6.45
N GLU A 349 11.00 14.22 -6.17
CA GLU A 349 11.80 12.99 -6.13
C GLU A 349 10.91 11.75 -6.31
N VAL A 350 11.52 10.66 -6.81
CA VAL A 350 10.88 9.35 -7.00
C VAL A 350 11.86 8.23 -6.65
N ILE A 351 11.36 7.11 -6.13
CA ILE A 351 12.17 5.90 -5.90
C ILE A 351 12.23 5.13 -7.22
N VAL A 352 13.43 4.93 -7.74
CA VAL A 352 13.67 4.31 -9.06
C VAL A 352 14.26 2.91 -8.97
N GLY A 353 14.41 2.38 -7.76
CA GLY A 353 14.87 1.01 -7.50
C GLY A 353 15.42 0.88 -6.09
N THR A 354 15.89 -0.32 -5.75
CA THR A 354 16.51 -0.64 -4.46
C THR A 354 17.86 -1.29 -4.70
N TYR A 355 18.94 -0.73 -4.16
CA TYR A 355 20.28 -1.27 -4.31
C TYR A 355 20.70 -2.09 -3.08
N GLY A 356 21.31 -3.26 -3.30
CA GLY A 356 21.78 -4.14 -2.22
C GLY A 356 22.83 -5.14 -2.66
N GLU A 357 23.31 -5.93 -1.71
CA GLU A 357 24.23 -7.05 -1.95
C GLU A 357 23.44 -8.35 -2.14
N TYR A 358 23.99 -9.32 -2.87
CA TYR A 358 23.43 -10.67 -2.89
C TYR A 358 23.51 -11.29 -1.50
N ASP A 359 22.37 -11.37 -0.82
CA ASP A 359 22.25 -11.91 0.52
C ASP A 359 20.94 -12.67 0.66
N VAL A 360 20.98 -13.70 1.50
CA VAL A 360 19.81 -14.49 1.86
C VAL A 360 19.68 -14.44 3.37
N THR A 361 18.48 -14.13 3.85
CA THR A 361 18.16 -14.14 5.28
C THR A 361 17.19 -15.26 5.59
N ILE A 362 17.18 -15.72 6.84
CA ILE A 362 16.25 -16.72 7.34
C ILE A 362 15.79 -16.32 8.74
N GLU A 363 14.49 -16.31 8.97
CA GLU A 363 13.88 -15.88 10.22
C GLU A 363 12.65 -16.72 10.56
N VAL A 364 12.21 -16.61 11.82
CA VAL A 364 10.96 -17.22 12.30
C VAL A 364 9.85 -16.18 12.12
N ASP A 365 8.74 -16.56 11.49
CA ASP A 365 7.57 -15.68 11.39
C ASP A 365 6.76 -15.75 12.68
N GLY A 366 6.76 -14.65 13.43
CA GLY A 366 6.06 -14.53 14.70
C GLY A 366 6.91 -14.84 15.94
N GLU A 367 6.22 -15.01 17.06
CA GLU A 367 6.86 -15.23 18.36
C GLU A 367 7.01 -16.73 18.67
N PRO A 368 8.08 -17.14 19.37
CA PRO A 368 8.26 -18.55 19.76
C PRO A 368 7.06 -19.09 20.53
N THR A 369 6.56 -20.27 20.13
CA THR A 369 5.41 -20.92 20.77
C THR A 369 5.81 -21.68 22.04
N THR A 370 4.82 -22.20 22.77
CA THR A 370 5.05 -23.16 23.86
C THR A 370 4.76 -24.56 23.37
N VAL A 371 5.73 -25.46 23.53
CA VAL A 371 5.62 -26.89 23.21
C VAL A 371 5.91 -27.73 24.45
N PHE A 372 5.34 -28.92 24.51
CA PHE A 372 5.34 -29.79 25.68
C PHE A 372 6.23 -31.01 25.47
N ALA A 373 7.08 -31.29 26.46
CA ALA A 373 7.97 -32.45 26.43
C ALA A 373 7.20 -33.78 26.39
N GLY A 374 7.65 -34.72 25.57
CA GLY A 374 7.02 -36.05 25.44
C GLY A 374 5.76 -36.09 24.57
N MET A 375 5.36 -34.96 23.98
CA MET A 375 4.22 -34.89 23.04
C MET A 375 4.69 -35.01 21.58
N LEU A 376 3.77 -35.45 20.72
CA LEU A 376 3.96 -35.62 19.28
C LEU A 376 3.23 -34.50 18.52
N GLU A 377 3.58 -34.31 17.25
CA GLU A 377 2.79 -33.50 16.29
C GLU A 377 2.53 -32.07 16.79
N GLN A 378 3.58 -31.40 17.28
CA GLN A 378 3.48 -30.05 17.83
C GLN A 378 3.92 -29.02 16.81
N GLU A 379 2.99 -28.18 16.38
CA GLU A 379 3.24 -27.08 15.45
C GLU A 379 4.25 -26.08 16.02
N ILE A 380 5.17 -25.64 15.16
CA ILE A 380 6.08 -24.52 15.41
C ILE A 380 5.76 -23.39 14.43
N PRO A 381 6.17 -22.14 14.72
CA PRO A 381 5.96 -21.05 13.78
C PRO A 381 6.66 -21.29 12.44
N ASP A 382 6.15 -20.63 11.41
CA ASP A 382 6.67 -20.70 10.06
C ASP A 382 8.11 -20.15 10.00
N ILE A 383 8.86 -20.62 9.00
CA ILE A 383 10.22 -20.17 8.75
C ILE A 383 10.27 -19.48 7.40
N VAL A 384 10.71 -18.23 7.38
CA VAL A 384 10.74 -17.39 6.17
C VAL A 384 12.17 -17.21 5.70
N ILE A 385 12.41 -17.45 4.42
CA ILE A 385 13.68 -17.24 3.73
C ILE A 385 13.51 -16.10 2.73
N LYS A 386 14.34 -15.06 2.81
CA LYS A 386 14.23 -13.86 1.96
C LYS A 386 15.50 -13.61 1.19
N GLU A 387 15.36 -13.27 -0.08
CA GLU A 387 16.43 -12.66 -0.87
C GLU A 387 16.46 -11.14 -0.62
N ALA A 388 17.66 -10.58 -0.43
CA ALA A 388 17.83 -9.14 -0.40
C ALA A 388 17.80 -8.53 -1.82
N VAL A 389 18.29 -9.29 -2.81
CA VAL A 389 18.32 -8.97 -4.25
C VAL A 389 17.94 -10.23 -5.01
N GLU A 390 17.24 -10.12 -6.14
CA GLU A 390 16.93 -11.27 -6.98
C GLU A 390 18.19 -12.11 -7.32
N GLY A 391 18.05 -13.43 -7.41
CA GLY A 391 19.13 -14.36 -7.70
C GLY A 391 20.09 -14.65 -6.54
N SER A 392 19.88 -14.07 -5.35
CA SER A 392 20.67 -14.38 -4.14
C SER A 392 20.58 -15.86 -3.73
N LEU A 393 19.41 -16.47 -3.89
CA LEU A 393 19.19 -17.91 -3.80
C LEU A 393 19.74 -18.60 -5.06
N THR A 394 21.03 -18.93 -5.03
CA THR A 394 21.67 -19.62 -6.15
C THR A 394 21.10 -21.03 -6.39
N ASN A 395 20.59 -21.26 -7.60
CA ASN A 395 20.09 -22.56 -8.07
C ASN A 395 21.01 -23.74 -7.74
N GLY A 396 20.44 -24.83 -7.22
CA GLY A 396 21.12 -26.08 -6.93
C GLY A 396 21.82 -26.16 -5.56
N ARG A 397 21.93 -25.05 -4.84
CA ARG A 397 22.40 -25.05 -3.45
C ARG A 397 21.31 -25.53 -2.48
N THR A 398 21.70 -25.86 -1.26
CA THR A 398 20.83 -26.48 -0.27
C THR A 398 20.79 -25.70 1.03
N ILE A 399 19.64 -25.73 1.69
CA ILE A 399 19.42 -25.26 3.05
C ILE A 399 19.10 -26.51 3.90
N ILE A 400 19.68 -26.61 5.09
CA ILE A 400 19.50 -27.72 6.02
C ILE A 400 19.08 -27.15 7.37
N LEU A 401 17.92 -27.60 7.86
CA LEU A 401 17.39 -27.24 9.17
C LEU A 401 17.58 -28.42 10.12
N THR A 402 18.26 -28.19 11.24
CA THR A 402 18.62 -29.25 12.21
C THR A 402 18.05 -28.94 13.59
N LEU A 403 17.16 -29.82 14.06
CA LEU A 403 16.61 -29.79 15.42
C LEU A 403 17.66 -30.23 16.46
N PRO A 404 17.54 -29.82 17.73
CA PRO A 404 18.45 -30.24 18.80
C PRO A 404 18.27 -31.74 19.12
N SER A 405 19.17 -32.33 19.92
CA SER A 405 19.20 -33.79 20.13
C SER A 405 17.96 -34.38 20.81
N ASN A 406 17.19 -33.54 21.50
CA ASN A 406 15.97 -33.87 22.21
C ASN A 406 14.68 -33.68 21.39
N ALA A 407 14.79 -33.38 20.09
CA ALA A 407 13.65 -33.17 19.20
C ALA A 407 13.84 -33.91 17.86
N LYS A 408 12.73 -34.19 17.16
CA LYS A 408 12.69 -34.74 15.80
C LYS A 408 11.56 -34.09 15.02
N TRP A 409 11.65 -34.09 13.69
CA TRP A 409 10.54 -33.60 12.85
C TRP A 409 9.37 -34.59 12.88
N GLY A 410 8.17 -34.07 13.10
CA GLY A 410 6.90 -34.80 12.98
C GLY A 410 6.32 -34.67 11.57
N ALA A 411 6.18 -33.44 11.12
CA ALA A 411 5.76 -33.04 9.78
C ALA A 411 6.73 -31.98 9.23
N VAL A 412 6.82 -31.92 7.90
CA VAL A 412 7.70 -31.01 7.16
C VAL A 412 6.94 -30.49 5.96
N ASP A 413 7.27 -29.28 5.52
CA ASP A 413 6.80 -28.73 4.27
C ASP A 413 7.49 -29.44 3.08
N ASP A 414 6.73 -29.75 2.03
CA ASP A 414 7.23 -30.32 0.78
C ASP A 414 7.94 -29.26 -0.09
N GLY A 415 7.70 -27.97 0.16
CA GLY A 415 8.43 -26.88 -0.48
C GLY A 415 7.69 -25.55 -0.56
N ALA A 416 8.42 -24.50 -0.89
CA ALA A 416 7.91 -23.14 -1.05
C ALA A 416 8.29 -22.57 -2.42
N SER A 417 7.49 -21.65 -2.97
CA SER A 417 7.83 -20.97 -4.23
C SER A 417 7.40 -19.51 -4.23
N ASP A 418 8.28 -18.66 -4.74
CA ASP A 418 8.02 -17.24 -4.99
C ASP A 418 8.96 -16.73 -6.08
N ALA A 419 8.57 -15.67 -6.81
CA ALA A 419 9.39 -15.02 -7.83
C ALA A 419 10.12 -15.96 -8.82
N LYS A 420 9.56 -17.14 -9.14
CA LYS A 420 10.15 -18.22 -10.00
C LYS A 420 11.33 -19.01 -9.41
N VAL A 421 11.64 -18.82 -8.13
CA VAL A 421 12.53 -19.72 -7.40
C VAL A 421 11.71 -20.62 -6.48
N ASP A 422 12.11 -21.89 -6.39
CA ASP A 422 11.47 -22.91 -5.57
C ASP A 422 12.46 -23.44 -4.50
N LEU A 423 11.95 -23.75 -3.31
CA LEU A 423 12.60 -24.58 -2.32
C LEU A 423 11.97 -25.98 -2.35
N ASP A 424 12.66 -26.94 -2.96
CA ASP A 424 12.18 -28.33 -3.03
C ASP A 424 12.65 -29.14 -1.82
N PHE A 425 11.73 -29.81 -1.11
CA PHE A 425 12.10 -30.78 -0.10
C PHE A 425 12.82 -31.99 -0.73
N VAL A 426 14.06 -32.24 -0.27
CA VAL A 426 14.89 -33.35 -0.75
C VAL A 426 14.71 -34.60 0.12
N GLY A 427 14.52 -34.40 1.42
CA GLY A 427 14.46 -35.47 2.41
C GLY A 427 15.29 -35.22 3.66
N PHE A 428 15.31 -36.24 4.52
CA PHE A 428 16.08 -36.24 5.76
C PHE A 428 17.58 -36.43 5.53
N VAL A 429 18.38 -35.77 6.37
CA VAL A 429 19.83 -35.96 6.43
C VAL A 429 20.16 -36.84 7.63
N GLY A 430 20.79 -37.99 7.36
CA GLY A 430 21.06 -38.99 8.40
C GLY A 430 19.87 -39.90 8.68
N ASP A 431 19.89 -40.58 9.82
CA ASP A 431 18.89 -41.58 10.25
C ASP A 431 18.24 -41.26 11.61
N ASP A 432 18.58 -40.12 12.22
CA ASP A 432 18.07 -39.72 13.53
C ASP A 432 16.73 -38.95 13.48
N GLY A 433 16.34 -38.45 12.29
CA GLY A 433 15.11 -37.69 12.05
C GLY A 433 15.18 -36.21 12.45
N ARG A 434 16.40 -35.67 12.64
CA ARG A 434 16.61 -34.30 13.16
C ARG A 434 16.89 -33.25 12.11
N ALA A 435 17.46 -33.66 10.98
CA ALA A 435 17.87 -32.75 9.94
C ALA A 435 17.07 -32.96 8.66
N ILE A 436 16.50 -31.88 8.14
CA ILE A 436 15.75 -31.85 6.87
C ILE A 436 16.49 -30.98 5.87
N LYS A 437 16.40 -31.33 4.58
CA LYS A 437 17.13 -30.64 3.52
C LYS A 437 16.18 -30.15 2.44
N TYR A 438 16.32 -28.87 2.12
CA TYR A 438 15.71 -28.23 0.97
C TYR A 438 16.78 -27.93 -0.09
N LYS A 439 16.37 -27.90 -1.35
CA LYS A 439 17.21 -27.53 -2.48
C LYS A 439 16.57 -26.38 -3.23
N VAL A 440 17.36 -25.35 -3.51
CA VAL A 440 16.94 -24.24 -4.36
C VAL A 440 16.87 -24.72 -5.81
N VAL A 441 15.75 -24.44 -6.48
CA VAL A 441 15.50 -24.77 -7.88
C VAL A 441 15.00 -23.54 -8.61
N GLY A 442 15.59 -23.27 -9.78
CA GLY A 442 15.27 -22.05 -10.54
C GLY A 442 16.13 -20.86 -10.11
N GLU A 443 15.86 -19.73 -10.75
CA GLU A 443 16.47 -18.43 -10.49
C GLU A 443 15.31 -17.44 -10.39
N SER A 444 15.33 -16.58 -9.38
CA SER A 444 14.26 -15.63 -9.17
C SER A 444 14.30 -14.48 -10.19
N ASN A 445 13.17 -13.82 -10.38
CA ASN A 445 13.02 -12.66 -11.25
C ASN A 445 12.48 -11.41 -10.52
N ASP A 446 12.54 -11.47 -9.20
CA ASP A 446 12.39 -10.39 -8.21
C ASP A 446 12.96 -10.94 -6.89
N ALA A 447 13.14 -10.09 -5.86
CA ALA A 447 13.55 -10.53 -4.54
C ALA A 447 12.49 -11.47 -3.92
N ALA A 448 12.80 -12.76 -3.79
CA ALA A 448 11.85 -13.76 -3.33
C ALA A 448 11.68 -13.81 -1.80
N GLU A 449 10.45 -14.08 -1.35
CA GLU A 449 10.09 -14.43 0.02
C GLU A 449 9.45 -15.83 0.06
N LEU A 450 10.17 -16.82 0.60
CA LEU A 450 9.75 -18.22 0.65
C LEU A 450 9.44 -18.64 2.09
N THR A 451 8.21 -19.06 2.34
CA THR A 451 7.75 -19.48 3.68
C THR A 451 7.59 -21.00 3.74
N LEU A 452 8.21 -21.63 4.74
CA LEU A 452 7.99 -23.03 5.09
C LEU A 452 6.93 -23.11 6.18
N GLU A 453 5.81 -23.74 5.86
CA GLU A 453 4.60 -23.80 6.70
C GLU A 453 4.38 -25.22 7.28
N ASP A 454 3.40 -25.37 8.18
CA ASP A 454 2.93 -26.67 8.72
C ASP A 454 4.04 -27.56 9.29
N LEU A 455 5.06 -26.94 9.89
CA LEU A 455 6.18 -27.63 10.51
C LEU A 455 5.78 -28.16 11.90
N GLU A 456 6.02 -29.45 12.14
CA GLU A 456 5.74 -30.07 13.44
C GLU A 456 6.97 -30.75 14.04
N VAL A 457 7.01 -30.81 15.38
CA VAL A 457 8.08 -31.46 16.14
C VAL A 457 7.57 -32.52 17.11
N VAL A 458 8.43 -33.50 17.36
CA VAL A 458 8.28 -34.57 18.35
C VAL A 458 9.38 -34.41 19.39
N LEU A 459 9.01 -34.31 20.67
CA LEU A 459 9.94 -33.96 21.74
C LEU A 459 10.20 -35.13 22.71
N GLU A 460 11.45 -35.29 23.13
CA GLU A 460 11.83 -36.26 24.15
C GLU A 460 11.15 -35.94 25.49
N PRO A 461 10.62 -36.94 26.23
CA PRO A 461 9.99 -36.70 27.53
C PRO A 461 11.01 -36.21 28.57
N GLY A 462 10.58 -35.26 29.41
CA GLY A 462 11.35 -34.77 30.57
C GLY A 462 12.41 -33.70 30.26
N VAL A 463 12.48 -33.21 29.02
CA VAL A 463 13.35 -32.08 28.63
C VAL A 463 12.62 -30.75 28.81
N THR A 464 13.35 -29.67 29.11
CA THR A 464 12.80 -28.31 29.20
C THR A 464 13.85 -27.31 28.70
N GLY A 465 13.41 -26.13 28.28
CA GLY A 465 14.27 -25.07 27.75
C GLY A 465 13.95 -24.74 26.29
N ASP A 466 14.83 -23.99 25.62
CA ASP A 466 14.55 -23.49 24.27
C ASP A 466 14.66 -24.58 23.20
N LEU A 467 13.71 -24.59 22.26
CA LEU A 467 13.78 -25.34 21.01
C LEU A 467 14.41 -24.44 19.94
N VAL A 468 15.65 -24.73 19.57
CA VAL A 468 16.45 -23.95 18.62
C VAL A 468 16.83 -24.80 17.41
N ILE A 469 16.50 -24.34 16.22
CA ILE A 469 16.89 -24.96 14.95
C ILE A 469 18.21 -24.36 14.48
N GLU A 470 19.19 -25.21 14.20
CA GLU A 470 20.43 -24.81 13.53
C GLU A 470 20.24 -24.82 12.01
N VAL A 471 20.51 -23.70 11.35
CA VAL A 471 20.47 -23.55 9.89
C VAL A 471 21.87 -23.72 9.33
N SER A 472 21.99 -24.54 8.29
CA SER A 472 23.26 -24.74 7.56
C SER A 472 22.99 -25.08 6.10
N GLY A 473 24.03 -25.44 5.34
CA GLY A 473 23.90 -25.93 3.98
C GLY A 473 24.89 -25.28 3.03
N THR A 474 24.75 -25.55 1.74
CA THR A 474 25.62 -24.94 0.72
C THR A 474 25.14 -23.56 0.30
N GLN A 475 23.96 -23.11 0.73
CA GLN A 475 23.54 -21.72 0.52
C GLN A 475 24.35 -20.68 1.29
N GLY A 476 25.06 -21.10 2.35
CA GLY A 476 25.89 -20.20 3.14
C GLY A 476 25.16 -19.52 4.29
N LEU A 477 23.89 -19.85 4.53
CA LEU A 477 23.17 -19.49 5.76
C LEU A 477 23.79 -20.18 6.98
N ASP A 478 23.99 -19.41 8.04
CA ASP A 478 24.45 -19.85 9.37
C ASP A 478 23.65 -19.08 10.42
N ALA A 479 22.64 -19.71 11.00
CA ALA A 479 21.70 -19.08 11.92
C ALA A 479 21.16 -20.06 12.96
N GLU A 480 20.76 -19.54 14.11
CA GLU A 480 20.07 -20.26 15.17
C GLU A 480 18.66 -19.67 15.33
N LEU A 481 17.63 -20.46 15.04
CA LEU A 481 16.24 -20.03 15.07
C LEU A 481 15.55 -20.58 16.33
N LYS A 482 15.26 -19.73 17.32
CA LYS A 482 14.44 -20.11 18.47
C LYS A 482 12.97 -20.15 18.05
N VAL A 483 12.41 -21.33 17.90
CA VAL A 483 11.03 -21.53 17.41
C VAL A 483 10.02 -21.81 18.52
N ALA A 484 10.47 -22.33 19.67
CA ALA A 484 9.58 -22.57 20.80
C ALA A 484 10.31 -22.64 22.15
N GLU A 485 9.56 -22.58 23.24
CA GLU A 485 9.98 -22.97 24.59
C GLU A 485 9.37 -24.33 24.96
N ILE A 486 10.22 -25.27 25.36
CA ILE A 486 9.84 -26.61 25.81
C ILE A 486 9.55 -26.60 27.30
N VAL A 487 8.30 -26.92 27.65
CA VAL A 487 7.83 -27.00 29.04
C VAL A 487 7.39 -28.42 29.40
N ALA A 488 7.40 -28.73 30.69
CA ALA A 488 6.85 -30.00 31.17
C ALA A 488 5.30 -29.94 31.15
N PRO A 489 4.62 -30.96 30.59
CA PRO A 489 3.16 -30.98 30.55
C PRO A 489 2.52 -31.10 31.94
N VAL A 490 3.24 -31.66 32.91
CA VAL A 490 2.87 -31.70 34.33
C VAL A 490 4.07 -31.29 35.17
N THR A 491 3.85 -30.38 36.12
CA THR A 491 4.86 -29.92 37.08
C THR A 491 4.37 -30.17 38.50
N ALA A 492 5.31 -30.22 39.46
CA ALA A 492 4.93 -30.26 40.86
C ALA A 492 5.89 -29.53 41.76
N THR A 493 5.33 -28.95 42.80
CA THR A 493 6.02 -28.15 43.80
C THR A 493 5.58 -28.54 45.20
N ALA A 494 6.46 -28.36 46.18
CA ALA A 494 6.09 -28.44 47.59
C ALA A 494 5.99 -27.03 48.14
N SER A 495 4.83 -26.70 48.72
CA SER A 495 4.52 -25.37 49.27
C SER A 495 5.49 -24.95 50.39
N GLU A 496 5.83 -25.89 51.29
CA GLU A 496 6.80 -25.68 52.38
C GLU A 496 7.65 -26.94 52.61
N LYS A 497 8.96 -26.75 52.84
CA LYS A 497 9.88 -27.85 53.20
C LYS A 497 9.97 -28.05 54.71
N THR A 498 8.90 -28.57 55.31
CA THR A 498 8.85 -28.86 56.75
C THR A 498 9.90 -29.92 57.13
N SER A 499 10.72 -29.61 58.14
CA SER A 499 11.76 -30.54 58.60
C SER A 499 11.18 -31.74 59.35
N VAL A 500 11.47 -32.95 58.85
CA VAL A 500 11.14 -34.22 59.50
C VAL A 500 12.40 -34.91 60.02
N LYS A 501 12.29 -35.71 61.07
CA LYS A 501 13.39 -36.44 61.70
C LYS A 501 13.36 -37.92 61.32
N VAL A 502 14.53 -38.44 61.01
CA VAL A 502 14.72 -39.86 60.70
C VAL A 502 14.37 -40.74 61.92
N GLY A 503 13.64 -41.82 61.71
CA GLY A 503 13.25 -42.80 62.73
C GLY A 503 12.01 -42.44 63.54
N LEU A 504 11.23 -41.42 63.11
CA LEU A 504 9.96 -41.01 63.71
C LEU A 504 8.78 -41.24 62.74
N GLN A 505 7.60 -41.40 63.31
CA GLN A 505 6.33 -41.65 62.61
C GLN A 505 5.39 -40.45 62.74
N GLY A 506 4.46 -40.28 61.78
CA GLY A 506 3.39 -39.29 61.85
C GLY A 506 3.87 -37.83 61.86
N GLN A 507 4.87 -37.51 61.04
CA GLN A 507 5.46 -36.17 60.99
C GLN A 507 4.80 -35.36 59.88
N VAL A 508 4.17 -34.24 60.26
CA VAL A 508 3.53 -33.32 59.31
C VAL A 508 4.56 -32.81 58.29
N ALA A 509 4.19 -32.89 57.02
CA ALA A 509 4.93 -32.35 55.88
C ALA A 509 4.17 -31.17 55.25
N GLY A 510 4.82 -30.43 54.34
CA GLY A 510 4.15 -29.39 53.57
C GLY A 510 3.27 -29.98 52.46
N ASP A 511 2.31 -29.19 52.00
CA ASP A 511 1.40 -29.58 50.93
C ASP A 511 2.16 -29.69 49.59
N ILE A 512 1.72 -30.60 48.73
CA ILE A 512 2.23 -30.75 47.35
C ILE A 512 1.19 -30.15 46.39
N THR A 513 1.65 -29.34 45.45
CA THR A 513 0.84 -28.80 44.36
C THR A 513 1.32 -29.42 43.06
N ILE A 514 0.41 -30.01 42.30
CA ILE A 514 0.66 -30.59 40.98
C ILE A 514 -0.11 -29.75 39.98
N THR A 515 0.59 -29.18 39.01
CA THR A 515 0.00 -28.33 37.99
C THR A 515 0.15 -29.01 36.64
N GLU A 516 -0.98 -29.23 36.01
CA GLU A 516 -1.09 -29.58 34.60
C GLU A 516 -0.91 -28.31 33.78
N SER A 517 0.12 -28.25 32.95
CA SER A 517 0.44 -27.09 32.10
C SER A 517 -0.28 -27.12 30.75
N LEU A 518 -0.76 -28.29 30.34
CA LEU A 518 -1.52 -28.54 29.10
C LEU A 518 -2.78 -29.31 29.45
N ALA A 519 -3.96 -28.79 29.08
CA ALA A 519 -5.23 -29.49 29.30
C ALA A 519 -5.18 -30.93 28.79
N GLY A 520 -5.68 -31.86 29.60
CA GLY A 520 -5.69 -33.29 29.32
C GLY A 520 -4.30 -33.94 29.27
N ALA A 521 -3.26 -33.33 29.84
CA ALA A 521 -1.97 -34.01 30.02
C ALA A 521 -2.04 -35.10 31.10
N ILE A 522 -2.95 -34.99 32.07
CA ILE A 522 -3.34 -36.05 33.00
C ILE A 522 -4.55 -36.78 32.40
N LYS A 523 -4.47 -38.11 32.27
CA LYS A 523 -5.42 -38.92 31.50
C LYS A 523 -6.44 -39.68 32.33
N GLU A 524 -7.69 -39.70 31.87
CA GLU A 524 -8.81 -40.57 32.25
C GLU A 524 -8.36 -42.04 32.19
N ASP A 525 -8.92 -42.85 33.10
CA ASP A 525 -8.60 -44.27 33.23
C ASP A 525 -7.11 -44.55 33.52
N LYS A 526 -6.35 -43.53 33.96
CA LYS A 526 -4.99 -43.65 34.50
C LYS A 526 -4.94 -43.23 35.96
N ASP A 527 -4.01 -43.84 36.67
CA ASP A 527 -3.73 -43.51 38.06
C ASP A 527 -2.58 -42.51 38.13
N LEU A 528 -2.79 -41.34 38.74
CA LEU A 528 -1.70 -40.46 39.14
C LEU A 528 -1.09 -41.00 40.43
N ILE A 529 0.21 -41.32 40.39
CA ILE A 529 0.93 -41.96 41.50
C ILE A 529 1.99 -41.01 42.05
N ILE A 530 1.88 -40.74 43.33
CA ILE A 530 2.86 -39.98 44.12
C ILE A 530 3.75 -40.98 44.84
N ASP A 531 5.00 -41.08 44.39
CA ASP A 531 5.95 -42.09 44.82
C ASP A 531 7.02 -41.48 45.72
N LEU A 532 7.03 -41.91 46.99
CA LEU A 532 8.01 -41.48 47.97
C LEU A 532 9.31 -42.29 47.85
N PRO A 533 10.47 -41.76 48.26
CA PRO A 533 11.71 -42.53 48.27
C PRO A 533 11.65 -43.71 49.25
N ASP A 534 12.47 -44.73 48.99
CA ASP A 534 12.57 -45.92 49.85
C ASP A 534 12.80 -45.55 51.33
N GLY A 535 12.01 -46.14 52.23
CA GLY A 535 12.07 -45.87 53.67
C GLY A 535 11.23 -44.68 54.14
N VAL A 536 10.48 -44.02 53.24
CA VAL A 536 9.46 -43.01 53.59
C VAL A 536 8.07 -43.52 53.23
N LYS A 537 7.11 -43.36 54.14
CA LYS A 537 5.71 -43.81 53.98
C LYS A 537 4.71 -42.74 54.38
N PHE A 538 3.56 -42.72 53.73
CA PHE A 538 2.39 -41.95 54.17
C PHE A 538 1.76 -42.61 55.41
N THR A 539 1.60 -41.84 56.48
CA THR A 539 1.03 -42.33 57.76
C THR A 539 -0.49 -42.42 57.71
N SER A 540 -1.12 -41.52 56.97
CA SER A 540 -2.55 -41.44 56.69
C SER A 540 -2.77 -41.15 55.20
N VAL A 541 -3.99 -41.35 54.70
CA VAL A 541 -4.35 -40.92 53.33
C VAL A 541 -4.44 -39.38 53.34
N PRO A 542 -3.62 -38.66 52.57
CA PRO A 542 -3.72 -37.21 52.44
C PRO A 542 -5.03 -36.80 51.73
N GLU A 543 -5.46 -35.56 51.95
CA GLU A 543 -6.58 -34.96 51.23
C GLU A 543 -6.10 -34.47 49.87
N VAL A 544 -6.85 -34.76 48.81
CA VAL A 544 -6.54 -34.38 47.42
C VAL A 544 -7.71 -33.56 46.92
N GLU A 545 -7.45 -32.33 46.49
CA GLU A 545 -8.46 -31.37 46.03
C GLU A 545 -8.00 -30.75 44.71
N VAL A 546 -8.90 -30.62 43.73
CA VAL A 546 -8.67 -29.79 42.55
C VAL A 546 -8.95 -28.34 42.94
N ILE A 547 -7.89 -27.52 42.97
CA ILE A 547 -7.98 -26.13 43.44
C ILE A 547 -8.16 -25.13 42.30
N GLU A 548 -7.79 -25.50 41.07
CA GLU A 548 -7.98 -24.73 39.84
C GLU A 548 -8.21 -25.69 38.67
N GLY A 549 -9.01 -25.29 37.67
CA GLY A 549 -9.34 -26.11 36.51
C GLY A 549 -10.51 -27.08 36.73
N ASP A 550 -10.60 -28.10 35.87
CA ASP A 550 -11.74 -29.00 35.74
C ASP A 550 -11.40 -30.50 35.67
N LEU A 551 -10.14 -30.88 35.96
CA LEU A 551 -9.74 -32.29 36.06
C LEU A 551 -10.66 -33.08 37.01
N ASP A 552 -11.16 -34.23 36.58
CA ASP A 552 -12.09 -35.05 37.37
C ASP A 552 -11.33 -36.18 38.09
N ILE A 553 -11.40 -36.18 39.43
CA ILE A 553 -10.65 -37.09 40.30
C ILE A 553 -11.65 -37.89 41.15
N ASP A 554 -11.44 -39.21 41.24
CA ASP A 554 -12.16 -40.05 42.21
C ASP A 554 -11.57 -39.84 43.62
N GLU A 555 -12.00 -38.77 44.30
CA GLU A 555 -11.61 -38.48 45.68
C GLU A 555 -11.86 -39.66 46.63
N SER A 556 -12.90 -40.46 46.35
CA SER A 556 -13.27 -41.61 47.19
C SER A 556 -12.36 -42.83 46.96
N GLY A 557 -11.71 -42.88 45.80
CA GLY A 557 -10.76 -43.91 45.39
C GLY A 557 -9.30 -43.63 45.77
N VAL A 558 -8.99 -42.40 46.22
CA VAL A 558 -7.65 -42.02 46.69
C VAL A 558 -7.20 -42.93 47.83
N LYS A 559 -6.06 -43.60 47.66
CA LYS A 559 -5.58 -44.58 48.63
C LYS A 559 -4.05 -44.72 48.66
N ARG A 560 -3.55 -45.14 49.82
CA ARG A 560 -2.16 -45.56 49.97
C ARG A 560 -1.96 -46.96 49.39
N GLN A 561 -0.84 -47.17 48.71
CA GLN A 561 -0.45 -48.47 48.15
C GLN A 561 1.06 -48.72 48.28
N ASN A 562 1.52 -49.88 47.81
CA ASN A 562 2.92 -50.30 47.86
C ASN A 562 3.54 -50.15 49.25
N ASP A 563 2.94 -50.79 50.26
CA ASP A 563 3.38 -50.69 51.68
C ASP A 563 3.39 -49.23 52.19
N ASP A 564 2.35 -48.49 51.84
CA ASP A 564 2.11 -47.08 52.16
C ASP A 564 3.17 -46.09 51.64
N ASN A 565 4.05 -46.53 50.74
CA ASN A 565 5.08 -45.68 50.12
C ASN A 565 4.53 -44.85 48.94
N GLN A 566 3.38 -45.23 48.39
CA GLN A 566 2.75 -44.54 47.27
C GLN A 566 1.35 -44.04 47.64
N LEU A 567 0.98 -42.89 47.10
CA LEU A 567 -0.41 -42.42 47.04
C LEU A 567 -0.91 -42.60 45.61
N LEU A 568 -2.00 -43.33 45.45
CA LEU A 568 -2.71 -43.51 44.18
C LEU A 568 -3.90 -42.57 44.15
N ILE A 569 -4.01 -41.79 43.09
CA ILE A 569 -5.08 -40.84 42.81
C ILE A 569 -5.72 -41.26 41.47
N PRO A 570 -6.92 -41.88 41.48
CA PRO A 570 -7.60 -42.27 40.23
C PRO A 570 -8.19 -41.05 39.52
N ILE A 571 -8.07 -41.02 38.20
CA ILE A 571 -8.59 -39.94 37.35
C ILE A 571 -9.84 -40.45 36.62
N ASP A 572 -10.99 -39.83 36.93
CA ASP A 572 -12.30 -40.18 36.37
C ASP A 572 -12.55 -39.49 35.01
N GLY A 573 -11.83 -38.42 34.69
CA GLY A 573 -11.96 -37.70 33.42
C GLY A 573 -10.79 -36.76 33.12
N ASP A 574 -10.42 -36.65 31.84
CA ASP A 574 -9.48 -35.65 31.32
C ASP A 574 -9.99 -34.23 31.63
N SER A 575 -9.07 -33.29 31.87
CA SER A 575 -9.40 -31.87 31.94
C SER A 575 -9.59 -31.26 30.55
N THR A 576 -10.43 -30.23 30.45
CA THR A 576 -10.56 -29.39 29.24
C THR A 576 -9.80 -28.07 29.37
N GLU A 577 -9.35 -27.72 30.58
CA GLU A 577 -8.47 -26.59 30.88
C GLU A 577 -7.29 -27.02 31.77
N PRO A 578 -6.12 -26.36 31.70
CA PRO A 578 -5.00 -26.63 32.60
C PRO A 578 -5.43 -26.62 34.06
N SER A 579 -5.22 -27.73 34.77
CA SER A 579 -5.75 -27.95 36.11
C SER A 579 -4.66 -28.06 37.18
N THR A 580 -4.98 -27.66 38.42
CA THR A 580 -4.06 -27.75 39.56
C THR A 580 -4.68 -28.56 40.69
N ILE A 581 -3.95 -29.58 41.14
CA ILE A 581 -4.30 -30.44 42.26
C ILE A 581 -3.45 -30.04 43.47
N LYS A 582 -4.09 -29.98 44.64
CA LYS A 582 -3.44 -29.81 45.93
C LYS A 582 -3.57 -31.08 46.77
N ILE A 583 -2.44 -31.56 47.27
CA ILE A 583 -2.37 -32.67 48.22
C ILE A 583 -1.99 -32.10 49.58
N SER A 584 -2.89 -32.18 50.55
CA SER A 584 -2.73 -31.59 51.88
C SER A 584 -2.93 -32.60 53.01
N GLY A 585 -2.57 -32.20 54.24
CA GLY A 585 -2.66 -33.09 55.40
C GLY A 585 -1.66 -34.25 55.35
N ILE A 586 -0.52 -34.05 54.69
CA ILE A 586 0.51 -35.07 54.50
C ILE A 586 1.26 -35.32 55.83
N GLU A 587 1.32 -36.59 56.24
CA GLU A 587 2.13 -37.04 57.38
C GLU A 587 3.07 -38.19 56.98
N TYR A 588 4.38 -38.01 57.19
CA TYR A 588 5.38 -39.04 56.87
C TYR A 588 5.85 -39.84 58.06
N THR A 589 6.02 -41.14 57.82
CA THR A 589 6.85 -42.04 58.61
C THR A 589 8.18 -42.23 57.91
N VAL A 590 9.28 -41.93 58.60
CA VAL A 590 10.63 -41.94 58.04
C VAL A 590 11.48 -42.96 58.77
N ASP A 591 11.98 -43.97 58.06
CA ASP A 591 12.82 -45.02 58.62
C ASP A 591 14.23 -44.54 58.95
N ARG A 592 14.90 -45.22 59.89
CA ARG A 592 16.28 -44.93 60.34
C ARG A 592 17.35 -45.03 59.25
N THR A 593 17.01 -45.60 58.10
CA THR A 593 17.92 -45.85 56.97
C THR A 593 17.88 -44.76 55.91
N VAL A 594 16.94 -43.81 56.00
CA VAL A 594 16.80 -42.70 55.04
C VAL A 594 17.94 -41.69 55.27
N ALA A 595 18.60 -41.28 54.19
CA ALA A 595 19.68 -40.29 54.26
C ALA A 595 19.14 -38.89 54.62
N GLU A 596 19.97 -38.08 55.28
CA GLU A 596 19.64 -36.67 55.55
C GLU A 596 19.62 -35.88 54.24
N GLY A 597 18.55 -35.13 53.99
CA GLY A 597 18.34 -34.34 52.78
C GLY A 597 16.86 -34.09 52.49
N ASP A 598 16.58 -33.51 51.33
CA ASP A 598 15.21 -33.34 50.85
C ASP A 598 14.57 -34.71 50.54
N ILE A 599 13.31 -34.89 50.93
CA ILE A 599 12.50 -36.02 50.48
C ILE A 599 12.00 -35.67 49.07
N THR A 600 12.65 -36.21 48.05
CA THR A 600 12.25 -36.01 46.65
C THR A 600 11.13 -36.96 46.28
N VAL A 601 9.96 -36.39 46.01
CA VAL A 601 8.78 -37.12 45.53
C VAL A 601 8.85 -37.27 44.01
N LYS A 602 8.47 -38.43 43.49
CA LYS A 602 8.32 -38.66 42.05
C LYS A 602 6.84 -38.75 41.68
N ILE A 603 6.50 -38.14 40.56
CA ILE A 603 5.17 -38.26 39.96
C ILE A 603 5.26 -39.28 38.83
N LYS A 604 4.29 -40.19 38.79
CA LYS A 604 4.16 -41.26 37.80
C LYS A 604 2.69 -41.35 37.39
N GLY A 605 2.43 -41.92 36.21
CA GLY A 605 1.09 -42.13 35.68
C GLY A 605 1.16 -42.53 34.22
#